data_AF-A0A2K8KJL9-F1
#
_entry.id   AF-A0A2K8KJL9-F1
#
_cell.length_a   1.000
_cell.length_b   1.000
_cell.length_c   1.000
_cell.angle_alpha   90.00
_cell.angle_beta   90.00
_cell.angle_gamma   90.00
#
_symmetry.space_group_name_H-M   'P 1'
#
loop_
_entity.id
_entity.type
_entity.pdbx_description
1 polymer ?
#
loop_
_entity_poly.entity_id
_entity_poly.type
_entity_poly.pdbx_seq_one_letter_code
_entity_poly.pdbx_strand_id
1 'polypeptide(L)'
;MKNSKVIKQILILEFGLYRKSPMYIFLSWILALCLGIIWLEIRVGDPFVISATIATLTITNTTIVYLKSLNTHKQKQFYQRLAYNKVSSFTYIFATMLFNFLINTIGSILFFGVGLLYTEQLRYLTWFSLTIFFGAYLLFWLTCILFTYFCFSYIKSTVACQILIVAFHMITYNAMGCTFPFYSIVNIKVLNSLSYIMPNRLAMNFLQASYVQAWNFDYVDVYFAGKYDLYWRIGTNLGLILGLMFTIIGTLIILIVAKTLYLKRLKFKKIDDIAGTRAYLRKIKNAKSLAEIKQLQSNWAEKRPSSQQKSNYEKSQD
;
A
#
# COMPACT_ATOMS: atom_id res chain seq x y z
N MET A 1 -12.84 23.12 6.92
CA MET A 1 -11.58 23.80 7.34
C MET A 1 -10.71 23.05 8.36
N LYS A 2 -11.24 22.26 9.31
CA LYS A 2 -10.43 21.57 10.37
C LYS A 2 -9.51 20.45 9.85
N ASN A 3 -9.95 19.69 8.84
CA ASN A 3 -9.21 18.52 8.33
C ASN A 3 -7.97 18.87 7.50
N SER A 4 -8.00 19.94 6.70
CA SER A 4 -6.84 20.35 5.87
C SER A 4 -5.64 20.77 6.72
N LYS A 5 -5.86 21.52 7.81
CA LYS A 5 -4.79 21.86 8.77
C LYS A 5 -4.16 20.62 9.40
N VAL A 6 -4.98 19.64 9.77
CA VAL A 6 -4.51 18.35 10.33
C VAL A 6 -3.68 17.57 9.31
N ILE A 7 -4.15 17.47 8.06
CA ILE A 7 -3.40 16.82 6.98
C ILE A 7 -2.04 17.50 6.81
N LYS A 8 -2.00 18.84 6.70
CA LYS A 8 -0.74 19.60 6.57
C LYS A 8 0.23 19.32 7.71
N GLN A 9 -0.26 19.28 8.95
CA GLN A 9 0.58 18.97 10.12
C GLN A 9 1.15 17.54 10.05
N ILE A 10 0.33 16.56 9.64
CA ILE A 10 0.78 15.18 9.45
C ILE A 10 1.84 15.12 8.34
N LEU A 11 1.62 15.80 7.20
CA LEU A 11 2.62 15.85 6.11
C LEU A 11 3.96 16.42 6.58
N ILE A 12 3.96 17.49 7.39
CA ILE A 12 5.18 18.07 7.97
C ILE A 12 5.86 17.08 8.92
N LEU A 13 5.09 16.35 9.72
CA LEU A 13 5.62 15.32 10.63
C LEU A 13 6.25 14.15 9.86
N GLU A 14 5.56 13.65 8.83
CA GLU A 14 6.07 12.60 7.94
C GLU A 14 7.36 13.05 7.25
N PHE A 15 7.40 14.29 6.74
CA PHE A 15 8.61 14.86 6.15
C PHE A 15 9.77 14.93 7.15
N GLY A 16 9.50 15.36 8.39
CA GLY A 16 10.50 15.38 9.45
C GLY A 16 11.04 13.99 9.81
N LEU A 17 10.20 12.96 9.82
CA LEU A 17 10.60 11.57 10.04
C LEU A 17 11.40 11.02 8.85
N TYR A 18 10.96 11.32 7.64
CA TYR A 18 11.61 10.92 6.40
C TYR A 18 13.04 11.48 6.31
N ARG A 19 13.19 12.79 6.51
CA ARG A 19 14.50 13.47 6.48
C ARG A 19 15.47 12.96 7.55
N LYS A 20 14.97 12.63 8.74
CA LYS A 20 15.80 12.12 9.86
C LYS A 20 16.20 10.65 9.70
N SER A 21 15.68 9.96 8.69
CA SER A 21 15.93 8.55 8.44
C SER A 21 16.77 8.39 7.16
N PRO A 22 18.10 8.53 7.23
CA PRO A 22 18.97 8.50 6.06
C PRO A 22 18.83 7.19 5.26
N MET A 23 18.54 6.09 5.96
CA MET A 23 18.27 4.79 5.33
C MET A 23 17.06 4.85 4.38
N TYR A 24 16.04 5.66 4.65
CA TYR A 24 14.89 5.81 3.75
C TYR A 24 15.31 6.51 2.47
N ILE A 25 16.00 7.65 2.59
CA ILE A 25 16.47 8.41 1.43
C ILE A 25 17.42 7.55 0.59
N PHE A 26 18.33 6.82 1.24
CA PHE A 26 19.27 5.94 0.55
C PHE A 26 18.59 4.81 -0.22
N LEU A 27 17.76 4.00 0.45
CA LEU A 27 17.12 2.84 -0.19
C LEU A 27 16.19 3.25 -1.32
N SER A 28 15.50 4.38 -1.12
CA SER A 28 14.46 4.82 -2.01
C SER A 28 15.01 5.58 -3.21
N TRP A 29 15.83 6.61 -2.97
CA TRP A 29 16.23 7.54 -4.04
C TRP A 29 17.61 7.20 -4.55
N ILE A 30 18.60 7.11 -3.67
CA ILE A 30 20.00 6.95 -4.08
C ILE A 30 20.21 5.61 -4.77
N LEU A 31 19.78 4.51 -4.14
CA LEU A 31 19.96 3.18 -4.70
C LEU A 31 19.20 3.01 -6.03
N ALA A 32 17.96 3.49 -6.10
CA ALA A 32 17.20 3.46 -7.33
C ALA A 32 17.86 4.31 -8.43
N LEU A 33 18.45 5.48 -8.08
CA LEU A 33 19.12 6.38 -9.03
C LEU A 33 20.36 5.72 -9.61
N CYS A 34 21.19 5.13 -8.75
CA CYS A 34 22.35 4.37 -9.17
C CYS A 34 21.95 3.20 -10.09
N LEU A 35 20.93 2.42 -9.70
CA LEU A 35 20.43 1.31 -10.53
C LEU A 35 19.91 1.79 -11.89
N GLY A 36 19.14 2.89 -11.91
CA GLY A 36 18.61 3.48 -13.14
C GLY A 36 19.70 3.94 -14.09
N ILE A 37 20.73 4.62 -13.58
CA ILE A 37 21.89 5.05 -14.38
C ILE A 37 22.63 3.83 -14.92
N ILE A 38 22.93 2.85 -14.06
CA ILE A 38 23.59 1.61 -14.48
C ILE A 38 22.80 0.90 -15.59
N TRP A 39 21.47 0.87 -15.50
CA TRP A 39 20.64 0.27 -16.54
C TRP A 39 20.61 1.09 -17.83
N LEU A 40 20.62 2.41 -17.75
CA LEU A 40 20.70 3.28 -18.93
C LEU A 40 22.02 3.06 -19.69
N GLU A 41 23.12 2.84 -18.97
CA GLU A 41 24.43 2.53 -19.56
C GLU A 41 24.51 1.10 -20.12
N ILE A 42 23.96 0.10 -19.41
CA ILE A 42 24.05 -1.31 -19.84
C ILE A 42 23.06 -1.62 -20.97
N ARG A 43 21.85 -1.05 -20.90
CA ARG A 43 20.74 -1.33 -21.84
C ARG A 43 20.51 -0.13 -22.76
N VAL A 44 21.57 0.29 -23.44
CA VAL A 44 21.51 1.39 -24.40
C VAL A 44 20.40 1.12 -25.42
N GLY A 45 19.51 2.11 -25.58
CA GLY A 45 18.40 2.03 -26.52
C GLY A 45 17.13 1.34 -26.02
N ASP A 46 17.15 0.67 -24.87
CA ASP A 46 15.96 0.03 -24.30
C ASP A 46 14.95 1.10 -23.82
N PRO A 47 13.75 1.19 -24.44
CA PRO A 47 12.76 2.21 -24.11
C PRO A 47 12.16 2.04 -22.71
N PHE A 48 12.30 0.87 -22.09
CA PHE A 48 11.57 0.57 -20.85
C PHE A 48 12.36 0.87 -19.58
N VAL A 49 13.62 1.32 -19.70
CA VAL A 49 14.50 1.53 -18.54
C VAL A 49 13.95 2.59 -17.59
N ILE A 50 13.47 3.73 -18.11
CA ILE A 50 12.95 4.82 -17.26
C ILE A 50 11.69 4.38 -16.52
N SER A 51 10.72 3.81 -17.23
CA SER A 51 9.47 3.33 -16.63
C SER A 51 9.72 2.24 -15.58
N ALA A 52 10.66 1.31 -15.83
CA ALA A 52 11.05 0.26 -14.89
C ALA A 52 11.74 0.81 -13.64
N THR A 53 12.56 1.85 -13.81
CA THR A 53 13.24 2.51 -12.70
C THR A 53 12.26 3.27 -11.81
N ILE A 54 11.28 3.96 -12.42
CA ILE A 54 10.18 4.62 -11.69
C ILE A 54 9.33 3.60 -10.93
N ALA A 55 8.99 2.47 -11.54
CA ALA A 55 8.28 1.38 -10.87
C ALA A 55 9.08 0.82 -9.68
N THR A 56 10.41 0.69 -9.83
CA THR A 56 11.34 0.23 -8.79
C THR A 56 11.41 1.18 -7.60
N LEU A 57 11.55 2.48 -7.86
CA LEU A 57 11.45 3.53 -6.84
C LEU A 57 10.11 3.40 -6.10
N THR A 58 9.02 3.31 -6.87
CA THR A 58 7.65 3.33 -6.36
C THR A 58 7.38 2.14 -5.45
N ILE A 59 7.71 0.93 -5.89
CA ILE A 59 7.50 -0.27 -5.06
C ILE A 59 8.32 -0.22 -3.78
N THR A 60 9.60 0.18 -3.84
CA THR A 60 10.48 0.26 -2.67
C THR A 60 9.95 1.25 -1.62
N ASN A 61 9.49 2.41 -2.08
CA ASN A 61 8.91 3.43 -1.21
C ASN A 61 7.55 3.04 -0.61
N THR A 62 6.66 2.48 -1.43
CA THR A 62 5.29 2.14 -1.02
C THR A 62 5.22 0.89 -0.15
N THR A 63 6.23 0.02 -0.23
CA THR A 63 6.31 -1.23 0.54
C THR A 63 7.26 -1.11 1.72
N ILE A 64 8.57 -1.18 1.49
CA ILE A 64 9.61 -1.26 2.52
C ILE A 64 9.63 0.01 3.38
N VAL A 65 9.74 1.18 2.75
CA VAL A 65 9.88 2.46 3.48
C VAL A 65 8.58 2.83 4.18
N TYR A 66 7.44 2.68 3.50
CA TYR A 66 6.13 2.95 4.10
C TYR A 66 5.84 2.03 5.30
N LEU A 67 6.11 0.72 5.19
CA LEU A 67 5.95 -0.21 6.32
C LEU A 67 6.82 0.21 7.51
N LYS A 68 8.07 0.60 7.27
CA LYS A 68 8.96 1.03 8.35
C LYS A 68 8.49 2.33 9.00
N SER A 69 7.91 3.26 8.23
CA SER A 69 7.22 4.43 8.79
C SER A 69 6.06 4.01 9.69
N LEU A 70 5.14 3.18 9.20
CA LEU A 70 3.99 2.67 9.97
C LEU A 70 4.41 1.97 11.28
N ASN A 71 5.46 1.15 11.24
CA ASN A 71 6.02 0.50 12.42
C ASN A 71 6.63 1.50 13.41
N THR A 72 7.31 2.53 12.92
CA THR A 72 7.86 3.62 13.77
C THR A 72 6.74 4.37 14.48
N HIS A 73 5.63 4.66 13.80
CA HIS A 73 4.46 5.29 14.43
C HIS A 73 3.81 4.40 15.48
N LYS A 74 3.73 3.08 15.23
CA LYS A 74 3.24 2.10 16.20
C LYS A 74 4.11 2.08 17.46
N GLN A 75 5.44 2.04 17.30
CA GLN A 75 6.40 2.06 18.41
C GLN A 75 6.34 3.36 19.23
N LYS A 76 6.18 4.51 18.57
CA LYS A 76 6.08 5.82 19.24
C LYS A 76 4.69 6.11 19.84
N GLN A 77 3.80 5.12 19.89
CA GLN A 77 2.41 5.25 20.36
C GLN A 77 1.65 6.40 19.66
N PHE A 78 2.01 6.72 18.41
CA PHE A 78 1.47 7.87 17.70
C PHE A 78 -0.05 7.79 17.53
N TYR A 79 -0.57 6.57 17.34
CA TYR A 79 -2.01 6.30 17.26
C TYR A 79 -2.78 6.67 18.54
N GLN A 80 -2.17 6.51 19.72
CA GLN A 80 -2.81 6.91 20.98
C GLN A 80 -2.89 8.45 21.06
N ARG A 81 -1.79 9.14 20.71
CA ARG A 81 -1.72 10.61 20.65
C ARG A 81 -2.71 11.21 19.65
N LEU A 82 -2.88 10.58 18.48
CA LEU A 82 -3.90 10.96 17.50
C LEU A 82 -5.32 10.81 18.05
N ALA A 83 -5.59 9.75 18.81
CA ALA A 83 -6.89 9.52 19.43
C ALA A 83 -7.23 10.59 20.49
N TYR A 84 -6.25 11.00 21.31
CA TYR A 84 -6.42 12.11 22.26
C TYR A 84 -6.76 13.43 21.55
N ASN A 85 -6.14 13.68 20.39
CA ASN A 85 -6.39 14.87 19.58
C ASN A 85 -7.63 14.77 18.68
N LYS A 86 -8.48 13.73 18.84
CA LYS A 86 -9.70 13.49 18.06
C LYS A 86 -9.47 13.47 16.53
N VAL A 87 -8.27 13.08 16.09
CA VAL A 87 -7.97 12.93 14.66
C VAL A 87 -8.53 11.59 14.18
N SER A 88 -9.27 11.61 13.07
CA SER A 88 -9.82 10.38 12.50
C SER A 88 -8.71 9.49 11.94
N SER A 89 -8.81 8.18 12.14
CA SER A 89 -7.85 7.22 11.57
C SER A 89 -7.77 7.31 10.05
N PHE A 90 -8.90 7.57 9.39
CA PHE A 90 -8.95 7.76 7.94
C PHE A 90 -8.13 8.96 7.48
N THR A 91 -8.28 10.11 8.15
CA THR A 91 -7.49 11.33 7.84
C THR A 91 -6.00 11.08 7.99
N TYR A 92 -5.60 10.34 9.03
CA TYR A 92 -4.20 9.97 9.22
C TYR A 92 -3.69 9.05 8.10
N ILE A 93 -4.39 7.95 7.82
CA ILE A 93 -4.00 7.00 6.76
C ILE A 93 -3.88 7.72 5.42
N PHE A 94 -4.90 8.49 5.05
CA PHE A 94 -4.90 9.29 3.83
C PHE A 94 -3.72 10.27 3.77
N ALA A 95 -3.43 10.98 4.85
CA ALA A 95 -2.31 11.92 4.89
C ALA A 95 -0.95 11.21 4.74
N THR A 96 -0.74 10.06 5.38
CA THR A 96 0.51 9.29 5.24
C THR A 96 0.67 8.68 3.84
N MET A 97 -0.43 8.21 3.25
CA MET A 97 -0.44 7.73 1.87
C MET A 97 -0.13 8.88 0.90
N LEU A 98 -0.78 10.03 1.08
CA LEU A 98 -0.53 11.23 0.28
C LEU A 98 0.93 11.69 0.38
N PHE A 99 1.53 11.68 1.57
CA PHE A 99 2.95 11.98 1.73
C PHE A 99 3.83 11.02 0.91
N ASN A 100 3.55 9.72 1.00
CA ASN A 100 4.29 8.71 0.24
C ASN A 100 4.13 8.90 -1.28
N PHE A 101 2.93 9.25 -1.74
CA PHE A 101 2.69 9.58 -3.14
C PHE A 101 3.54 10.77 -3.60
N LEU A 102 3.54 11.86 -2.82
CA LEU A 102 4.33 13.06 -3.13
C LEU A 102 5.83 12.75 -3.24
N ILE A 103 6.38 11.99 -2.30
CA ILE A 103 7.80 11.58 -2.33
C ILE A 103 8.11 10.73 -3.57
N ASN A 104 7.25 9.76 -3.92
CA ASN A 104 7.44 8.98 -5.14
C ASN A 104 7.37 9.85 -6.40
N THR A 105 6.44 10.79 -6.45
CA THR A 105 6.26 11.67 -7.61
C THR A 105 7.47 12.57 -7.81
N ILE A 106 8.02 13.15 -6.73
CA ILE A 106 9.24 13.96 -6.85
C ILE A 106 10.42 13.10 -7.31
N GLY A 107 10.59 11.88 -6.75
CA GLY A 107 11.65 10.98 -7.21
C GLY A 107 11.48 10.57 -8.68
N SER A 108 10.24 10.32 -9.12
CA SER A 108 9.93 9.98 -10.51
C SER A 108 10.25 11.14 -11.47
N ILE A 109 9.96 12.38 -11.06
CA ILE A 109 10.36 13.58 -11.82
C ILE A 109 11.88 13.68 -11.95
N LEU A 110 12.63 13.39 -10.88
CA LEU A 110 14.10 13.35 -10.97
C LEU A 110 14.59 12.28 -11.95
N PHE A 111 13.98 11.09 -11.96
CA PHE A 111 14.33 10.04 -12.92
C PHE A 111 14.03 10.42 -14.35
N PHE A 112 12.88 11.06 -14.61
CA PHE A 112 12.60 11.64 -15.91
C PHE A 112 13.69 12.63 -16.30
N GLY A 113 14.07 13.53 -15.38
CA GLY A 113 15.16 14.48 -15.60
C GLY A 113 16.49 13.84 -15.96
N VAL A 114 16.90 12.76 -15.28
CA VAL A 114 18.11 11.98 -15.62
C VAL A 114 17.96 11.34 -17.00
N GLY A 115 16.79 10.78 -17.30
CA GLY A 115 16.49 10.18 -18.61
C GLY A 115 16.61 11.15 -19.78
N LEU A 116 16.30 12.44 -19.57
CA LEU A 116 16.47 13.48 -20.59
C LEU A 116 17.94 13.72 -20.98
N LEU A 117 18.91 13.27 -20.19
CA LEU A 117 20.33 13.36 -20.52
C LEU A 117 20.76 12.32 -21.57
N TYR A 118 19.94 11.30 -21.83
CA TYR A 118 20.23 10.22 -22.76
C TYR A 118 19.47 10.41 -24.07
N THR A 119 20.21 10.59 -25.18
CA THR A 119 19.65 10.86 -26.52
C THR A 119 18.71 9.76 -27.00
N GLU A 120 18.99 8.51 -26.67
CA GLU A 120 18.13 7.38 -27.04
C GLU A 120 16.79 7.41 -26.33
N GLN A 121 16.75 7.87 -25.07
CA GLN A 121 15.49 8.01 -24.32
C GLN A 121 14.67 9.19 -24.81
N LEU A 122 15.33 10.30 -25.19
CA LEU A 122 14.67 11.49 -25.76
C LEU A 122 13.82 11.16 -27.01
N ARG A 123 14.24 10.18 -27.82
CA ARG A 123 13.50 9.75 -29.03
C ARG A 123 12.13 9.16 -28.71
N TYR A 124 12.00 8.46 -27.58
CA TYR A 124 10.74 7.87 -27.15
C TYR A 124 9.80 8.90 -26.50
N LEU A 125 10.35 9.98 -25.94
CA LEU A 125 9.56 11.05 -25.33
C LEU A 125 8.66 11.81 -26.31
N THR A 126 8.95 11.80 -27.61
CA THR A 126 8.10 12.43 -28.64
C THR A 126 6.69 11.85 -28.65
N TRP A 127 6.55 10.58 -28.25
CA TRP A 127 5.32 9.82 -28.28
C TRP A 127 4.73 9.58 -26.88
N PHE A 128 5.36 10.14 -25.84
CA PHE A 128 5.01 9.93 -24.46
C PHE A 128 3.60 10.45 -24.13
N SER A 129 2.72 9.55 -23.66
CA SER A 129 1.40 9.95 -23.17
C SER A 129 1.39 10.12 -21.66
N LEU A 130 1.49 11.38 -21.21
CA LEU A 130 1.49 11.72 -19.79
C LEU A 130 0.22 11.24 -19.05
N THR A 131 -0.94 11.31 -19.68
CA THR A 131 -2.22 10.94 -19.05
C THR A 131 -2.27 9.45 -18.68
N ILE A 132 -1.89 8.57 -19.61
CA ILE A 132 -1.90 7.13 -19.34
C ILE A 132 -0.75 6.77 -18.43
N PHE A 133 0.41 7.39 -18.62
CA PHE A 133 1.54 7.17 -17.72
C PHE A 133 1.16 7.48 -16.27
N PHE A 134 0.55 8.65 -16.02
CA PHE A 134 0.14 9.04 -14.69
C PHE A 134 -0.99 8.16 -14.14
N GLY A 135 -1.97 7.78 -14.97
CA GLY A 135 -3.02 6.84 -14.59
C GLY A 135 -2.47 5.46 -14.18
N ALA A 136 -1.56 4.91 -14.98
CA ALA A 136 -0.88 3.65 -14.72
C ALA A 136 0.00 3.73 -13.46
N TYR A 137 0.77 4.81 -13.33
CA TYR A 137 1.59 5.11 -12.15
C TYR A 137 0.74 5.19 -10.87
N LEU A 138 -0.41 5.86 -10.92
CA LEU A 138 -1.32 5.96 -9.79
C LEU A 138 -1.87 4.59 -9.40
N LEU A 139 -2.29 3.77 -10.37
CA LEU A 139 -2.79 2.41 -10.12
C LEU A 139 -1.70 1.50 -9.54
N PHE A 140 -0.49 1.63 -10.06
CA PHE A 140 0.69 0.94 -9.55
C PHE A 140 0.95 1.28 -8.09
N TRP A 141 1.07 2.58 -7.80
CA TRP A 141 1.29 3.12 -6.45
C TRP A 141 0.18 2.68 -5.49
N LEU A 142 -1.07 2.79 -5.92
CA LEU A 142 -2.24 2.47 -5.11
C LEU A 142 -2.26 0.98 -4.74
N THR A 143 -1.93 0.11 -5.68
CA THR A 143 -1.86 -1.34 -5.44
C THR A 143 -0.82 -1.68 -4.37
N CYS A 144 0.40 -1.15 -4.50
CA CYS A 144 1.47 -1.41 -3.53
C CYS A 144 1.16 -0.85 -2.14
N ILE A 145 0.66 0.39 -2.06
CA ILE A 145 0.45 1.05 -0.78
C ILE A 145 -0.74 0.45 -0.02
N LEU A 146 -1.80 0.06 -0.73
CA LEU A 146 -2.94 -0.64 -0.12
C LEU A 146 -2.56 -2.03 0.34
N PHE A 147 -1.78 -2.78 -0.45
CA PHE A 147 -1.28 -4.10 -0.03
C PHE A 147 -0.42 -4.00 1.24
N THR A 148 0.47 -2.98 1.28
CA THR A 148 1.31 -2.73 2.45
C THR A 148 0.50 -2.38 3.69
N TYR A 149 -0.48 -1.49 3.53
CA TYR A 149 -1.38 -1.13 4.62
C TYR A 149 -2.26 -2.30 5.07
N PHE A 150 -2.73 -3.13 4.14
CA PHE A 150 -3.48 -4.35 4.43
C PHE A 150 -2.65 -5.29 5.30
N CYS A 151 -1.42 -5.61 4.90
CA CYS A 151 -0.53 -6.48 5.67
C CYS A 151 -0.26 -5.92 7.06
N PHE A 152 0.08 -4.63 7.16
CA PHE A 152 0.32 -3.96 8.44
C PHE A 152 -0.91 -3.99 9.35
N SER A 153 -2.11 -3.82 8.78
CA SER A 153 -3.35 -3.80 9.53
C SER A 153 -3.74 -5.20 10.01
N TYR A 154 -3.56 -6.24 9.19
CA TYR A 154 -4.03 -7.61 9.45
C TYR A 154 -3.04 -8.48 10.23
N ILE A 155 -1.74 -8.29 10.03
CA ILE A 155 -0.71 -9.12 10.65
C ILE A 155 -0.23 -8.43 11.94
N LYS A 156 -0.45 -9.09 13.08
CA LYS A 156 -0.08 -8.54 14.40
C LYS A 156 1.44 -8.48 14.60
N SER A 157 2.15 -9.52 14.15
CA SER A 157 3.61 -9.64 14.25
C SER A 157 4.30 -8.71 13.24
N THR A 158 5.16 -7.82 13.74
CA THR A 158 5.95 -6.91 12.89
C THR A 158 6.92 -7.67 12.00
N VAL A 159 7.50 -8.75 12.51
CA VAL A 159 8.45 -9.60 11.78
C VAL A 159 7.74 -10.33 10.63
N ALA A 160 6.61 -10.99 10.91
CA ALA A 160 5.86 -11.69 9.86
C ALA A 160 5.35 -10.73 8.78
N CYS A 161 4.90 -9.54 9.17
CA CYS A 161 4.49 -8.50 8.23
C CYS A 161 5.66 -8.05 7.35
N GLN A 162 6.85 -7.86 7.94
CA GLN A 162 8.05 -7.48 7.20
C GLN A 162 8.49 -8.56 6.21
N ILE A 163 8.47 -9.83 6.60
CA ILE A 163 8.78 -10.97 5.69
C ILE A 163 7.83 -10.97 4.50
N LEU A 164 6.52 -10.85 4.74
CA LEU A 164 5.53 -10.85 3.66
C LEU A 164 5.71 -9.67 2.71
N ILE A 165 6.04 -8.49 3.24
CA ILE A 165 6.25 -7.29 2.42
C ILE A 165 7.55 -7.36 1.61
N VAL A 166 8.61 -7.91 2.17
CA VAL A 166 9.86 -8.15 1.42
C VAL A 166 9.64 -9.21 0.35
N ALA A 167 8.91 -10.29 0.63
CA ALA A 167 8.57 -11.31 -0.37
C ALA A 167 7.73 -10.71 -1.49
N PHE A 168 6.70 -9.92 -1.16
CA PHE A 168 5.89 -9.20 -2.15
C PHE A 168 6.74 -8.24 -2.99
N HIS A 169 7.62 -7.46 -2.37
CA HIS A 169 8.54 -6.56 -3.07
C HIS A 169 9.42 -7.33 -4.06
N MET A 170 10.06 -8.43 -3.62
CA MET A 170 10.94 -9.24 -4.47
C MET A 170 10.20 -9.90 -5.62
N ILE A 171 9.06 -10.53 -5.36
CA ILE A 171 8.26 -11.19 -6.41
C ILE A 171 7.82 -10.16 -7.44
N THR A 172 7.30 -9.02 -6.98
CA THR A 172 6.81 -7.98 -7.86
C THR A 172 7.94 -7.35 -8.64
N TYR A 173 9.07 -7.02 -8.00
CA TYR A 173 10.26 -6.47 -8.65
C TYR A 173 10.77 -7.35 -9.80
N ASN A 174 10.80 -8.66 -9.61
CA ASN A 174 11.18 -9.61 -10.65
C ASN A 174 10.10 -9.79 -11.71
N ALA A 175 8.83 -9.88 -11.31
CA ALA A 175 7.69 -10.07 -12.22
C ALA A 175 7.50 -8.88 -13.17
N MET A 176 7.89 -7.66 -12.77
CA MET A 176 7.73 -6.45 -13.57
C MET A 176 8.72 -6.31 -14.73
N GLY A 177 9.71 -7.19 -14.85
CA GLY A 177 10.73 -7.08 -15.90
C GLY A 177 11.77 -5.97 -15.64
N CYS A 178 11.99 -5.63 -14.36
CA CYS A 178 13.08 -4.75 -13.95
C CYS A 178 14.42 -5.52 -13.98
N THR A 179 14.46 -6.69 -13.31
CA THR A 179 15.65 -7.56 -13.28
C THR A 179 15.96 -8.17 -14.64
N PHE A 180 14.95 -8.76 -15.29
CA PHE A 180 15.08 -9.38 -16.59
C PHE A 180 14.46 -8.46 -17.65
N PRO A 181 15.14 -8.21 -18.77
CA PRO A 181 14.58 -7.40 -19.84
C PRO A 181 13.20 -7.92 -20.24
N PHE A 182 12.28 -7.00 -20.45
CA PHE A 182 10.87 -7.34 -20.58
C PHE A 182 10.60 -8.23 -21.82
N TYR A 183 11.29 -7.95 -22.93
CA TYR A 183 11.25 -8.78 -24.14
C TYR A 183 11.68 -10.24 -23.88
N SER A 184 12.66 -10.46 -23.00
CA SER A 184 13.10 -11.81 -22.63
C SER A 184 12.03 -12.59 -21.87
N ILE A 185 11.26 -11.93 -20.98
CA ILE A 185 10.19 -12.58 -20.20
C ILE A 185 9.04 -13.02 -21.11
N VAL A 186 8.66 -12.19 -22.09
CA VAL A 186 7.53 -12.46 -22.98
C VAL A 186 7.76 -13.68 -23.87
N ASN A 187 9.03 -13.94 -24.23
CA ASN A 187 9.41 -15.11 -25.03
C ASN A 187 9.18 -16.45 -24.30
N ILE A 188 9.18 -16.46 -22.97
CA ILE A 188 8.93 -17.66 -22.16
C ILE A 188 7.46 -17.69 -21.73
N LYS A 189 6.60 -18.41 -22.46
CA LYS A 189 5.13 -18.44 -22.26
C LYS A 189 4.71 -18.66 -20.82
N VAL A 190 5.30 -19.64 -20.12
CA VAL A 190 4.96 -19.98 -18.73
C VAL A 190 5.30 -18.83 -17.79
N LEU A 191 6.50 -18.26 -17.92
CA LEU A 191 6.95 -17.15 -17.08
C LEU A 191 6.11 -15.89 -17.31
N ASN A 192 5.76 -15.62 -18.58
CA ASN A 192 4.88 -14.53 -18.94
C ASN A 192 3.50 -14.69 -18.29
N SER A 193 2.86 -15.87 -18.39
CA SER A 193 1.57 -16.14 -17.74
C SER A 193 1.62 -16.00 -16.22
N LEU A 194 2.67 -16.52 -15.57
CA LEU A 194 2.83 -16.38 -14.10
C LEU A 194 3.03 -14.93 -13.67
N SER A 195 3.69 -14.10 -14.49
CA SER A 195 3.90 -12.69 -14.18
C SER A 195 2.59 -11.91 -14.04
N TYR A 196 1.54 -12.32 -14.76
CA TYR A 196 0.22 -11.69 -14.74
C TYR A 196 -0.60 -11.94 -13.47
N ILE A 197 -0.16 -12.87 -12.60
CA ILE A 197 -0.76 -13.06 -11.27
C ILE A 197 -0.55 -11.81 -10.40
N MET A 198 0.54 -11.06 -10.64
CA MET A 198 0.83 -9.85 -9.89
C MET A 198 0.10 -8.66 -10.52
N PRO A 199 -0.83 -8.00 -9.82
CA PRO A 199 -1.57 -6.85 -10.37
C PRO A 199 -0.64 -5.71 -10.80
N ASN A 200 0.50 -5.56 -10.14
CA ASN A 200 1.54 -4.61 -10.50
C ASN A 200 2.16 -4.83 -11.88
N ARG A 201 2.18 -6.07 -12.39
CA ARG A 201 2.61 -6.38 -13.76
C ARG A 201 1.73 -5.65 -14.78
N LEU A 202 0.43 -5.60 -14.52
CA LEU A 202 -0.53 -4.93 -15.40
C LEU A 202 -0.25 -3.44 -15.47
N ALA A 203 -0.18 -2.78 -14.31
CA ALA A 203 0.12 -1.36 -14.26
C ALA A 203 1.49 -1.03 -14.87
N MET A 204 2.48 -1.93 -14.75
CA MET A 204 3.77 -1.80 -15.43
C MET A 204 3.65 -1.85 -16.96
N ASN A 205 2.82 -2.75 -17.51
CA ASN A 205 2.62 -2.82 -18.95
C ASN A 205 1.98 -1.53 -19.50
N PHE A 206 1.05 -0.92 -18.76
CA PHE A 206 0.53 0.40 -19.14
C PHE A 206 1.58 1.52 -19.02
N LEU A 207 2.44 1.48 -18.00
CA LEU A 207 3.56 2.43 -17.88
C LEU A 207 4.52 2.32 -19.07
N GLN A 208 4.87 1.12 -19.48
CA GLN A 208 5.73 0.88 -20.64
C GLN A 208 5.04 1.27 -21.95
N ALA A 209 3.79 0.82 -22.15
CA ALA A 209 3.02 1.13 -23.35
C ALA A 209 2.77 2.64 -23.51
N SER A 210 2.57 3.37 -22.42
CA SER A 210 2.45 4.85 -22.47
C SER A 210 3.75 5.56 -22.78
N TYR A 211 4.89 4.94 -22.46
CA TYR A 211 6.21 5.47 -22.77
C TYR A 211 6.54 5.37 -24.27
N VAL A 212 6.11 4.29 -24.92
CA VAL A 212 6.34 4.05 -26.37
C VAL A 212 5.10 4.27 -27.25
N GLN A 213 3.99 4.74 -26.67
CA GLN A 213 2.70 4.97 -27.33
C GLN A 213 2.05 3.73 -28.00
N ALA A 214 2.29 2.53 -27.46
CA ALA A 214 1.72 1.28 -27.95
C ALA A 214 0.32 1.01 -27.37
N TRP A 215 -0.69 1.76 -27.82
CA TRP A 215 -2.08 1.69 -27.32
C TRP A 215 -2.78 0.35 -27.53
N ASN A 216 -2.43 -0.31 -28.62
CA ASN A 216 -2.90 -1.64 -28.99
C ASN A 216 -2.15 -2.74 -28.23
N PHE A 217 -1.22 -2.39 -27.34
CA PHE A 217 -0.38 -3.35 -26.62
C PHE A 217 0.42 -4.26 -27.56
N ASP A 218 0.82 -3.67 -28.68
CA ASP A 218 1.71 -4.25 -29.66
C ASP A 218 2.75 -3.19 -30.02
N TYR A 219 4.01 -3.46 -29.72
CA TYR A 219 5.11 -2.55 -29.97
C TYR A 219 6.14 -3.23 -30.86
N VAL A 220 6.46 -2.55 -31.95
CA VAL A 220 7.58 -2.90 -32.81
C VAL A 220 8.61 -1.79 -32.67
N ASP A 221 9.84 -2.15 -32.31
CA ASP A 221 10.90 -1.18 -32.09
C ASP A 221 11.46 -0.68 -33.42
N VAL A 222 11.09 0.54 -33.77
CA VAL A 222 11.53 1.23 -34.99
C VAL A 222 12.98 1.72 -34.87
N TYR A 223 13.50 1.95 -33.66
CA TYR A 223 14.81 2.59 -33.46
C TYR A 223 15.96 1.58 -33.35
N PHE A 224 15.70 0.34 -32.92
CA PHE A 224 16.71 -0.74 -32.87
C PHE A 224 16.31 -1.99 -33.65
N ALA A 225 15.78 -1.83 -34.87
CA ALA A 225 15.53 -2.91 -35.83
C ALA A 225 14.74 -4.10 -35.26
N GLY A 226 13.73 -3.81 -34.43
CA GLY A 226 12.86 -4.80 -33.81
C GLY A 226 13.49 -5.61 -32.67
N LYS A 227 14.68 -5.22 -32.18
CA LYS A 227 15.35 -5.92 -31.05
C LYS A 227 14.48 -5.98 -29.79
N TYR A 228 13.64 -4.98 -29.57
CA TYR A 228 12.76 -4.88 -28.42
C TYR A 228 11.28 -5.05 -28.78
N ASP A 229 10.98 -5.77 -29.86
CA ASP A 229 9.61 -6.09 -30.27
C ASP A 229 8.85 -6.81 -29.16
N LEU A 230 7.63 -6.34 -28.93
CA LEU A 230 6.90 -6.67 -27.74
C LEU A 230 5.39 -6.71 -28.00
N TYR A 231 4.90 -7.94 -28.06
CA TYR A 231 3.47 -8.19 -28.06
C TYR A 231 3.02 -8.52 -26.63
N TRP A 232 2.40 -7.54 -25.95
CA TRP A 232 1.93 -7.75 -24.58
C TRP A 232 0.73 -8.71 -24.51
N ARG A 233 0.13 -9.15 -25.64
CA ARG A 233 -1.03 -10.07 -25.71
C ARG A 233 -2.27 -9.58 -24.94
N ILE A 234 -2.37 -8.28 -24.68
CA ILE A 234 -3.45 -7.66 -23.89
C ILE A 234 -4.59 -7.14 -24.79
N GLY A 235 -4.32 -6.87 -26.07
CA GLY A 235 -5.18 -6.09 -26.97
C GLY A 235 -6.65 -6.52 -27.07
N THR A 236 -6.97 -7.81 -26.95
CA THR A 236 -8.36 -8.30 -27.00
C THR A 236 -9.05 -8.37 -25.64
N ASN A 237 -8.31 -8.33 -24.51
CA ASN A 237 -8.85 -8.52 -23.16
C ASN A 237 -8.55 -7.34 -22.21
N LEU A 238 -8.21 -6.16 -22.75
CA LEU A 238 -7.85 -4.97 -21.98
C LEU A 238 -8.89 -4.62 -20.90
N GLY A 239 -10.18 -4.67 -21.25
CA GLY A 239 -11.28 -4.37 -20.33
C GLY A 239 -11.37 -5.37 -19.18
N LEU A 240 -11.19 -6.67 -19.45
CA LEU A 240 -11.17 -7.72 -18.44
C LEU A 240 -10.01 -7.51 -17.47
N ILE A 241 -8.83 -7.18 -18.01
CA ILE A 241 -7.59 -6.97 -17.25
C ILE A 241 -7.67 -5.74 -16.35
N LEU A 242 -8.18 -4.61 -16.87
CA LEU A 242 -8.47 -3.42 -16.06
C LEU A 242 -9.52 -3.74 -15.00
N GLY A 243 -10.57 -4.48 -15.36
CA GLY A 243 -11.60 -4.96 -14.45
C GLY A 243 -11.04 -5.78 -13.28
N LEU A 244 -10.13 -6.73 -13.55
CA LEU A 244 -9.44 -7.51 -12.52
C LEU A 244 -8.62 -6.62 -11.58
N MET A 245 -7.86 -5.66 -12.11
CA MET A 245 -7.05 -4.76 -11.29
C MET A 245 -7.91 -3.87 -10.39
N PHE A 246 -8.99 -3.29 -10.93
CA PHE A 246 -9.95 -2.53 -10.13
C PHE A 246 -10.67 -3.38 -9.11
N THR A 247 -10.94 -4.65 -9.42
CA THR A 247 -11.53 -5.61 -8.48
C THR A 247 -10.58 -5.88 -7.33
N ILE A 248 -9.29 -6.15 -7.58
CA ILE A 248 -8.27 -6.36 -6.54
C ILE A 248 -8.16 -5.12 -5.63
N ILE A 249 -8.04 -3.93 -6.23
CA ILE A 249 -7.98 -2.66 -5.49
C ILE A 249 -9.25 -2.47 -4.66
N GLY A 250 -10.43 -2.69 -5.26
CA GLY A 250 -11.72 -2.59 -4.60
C GLY A 250 -11.85 -3.56 -3.43
N THR A 251 -11.45 -4.81 -3.59
CA THR A 251 -11.42 -5.83 -2.53
C THR A 251 -10.51 -5.39 -1.39
N LEU A 252 -9.30 -4.90 -1.67
CA LEU A 252 -8.38 -4.40 -0.63
C LEU A 252 -9.00 -3.25 0.16
N ILE A 253 -9.61 -2.28 -0.53
CA ILE A 253 -10.31 -1.14 0.11
C ILE A 253 -11.45 -1.64 0.99
N ILE A 254 -12.30 -2.54 0.48
CA ILE A 254 -13.43 -3.11 1.22
C ILE A 254 -12.93 -3.82 2.48
N LEU A 255 -11.89 -4.65 2.37
CA LEU A 255 -11.31 -5.35 3.53
C LEU A 255 -10.74 -4.39 4.58
N ILE A 256 -10.07 -3.31 4.16
CA ILE A 256 -9.54 -2.29 5.06
C ILE A 256 -10.68 -1.55 5.78
N VAL A 257 -11.72 -1.15 5.04
CA VAL A 257 -12.89 -0.44 5.59
C VAL A 257 -13.68 -1.35 6.53
N ALA A 258 -13.96 -2.59 6.13
CA ALA A 258 -14.69 -3.58 6.93
C ALA A 258 -14.01 -3.81 8.28
N LYS A 259 -12.68 -3.98 8.28
CA LYS A 259 -11.91 -4.11 9.52
C LYS A 259 -12.00 -2.86 10.39
N THR A 260 -11.90 -1.68 9.80
CA THR A 260 -11.97 -0.42 10.53
C THR A 260 -13.34 -0.25 11.21
N LEU A 261 -14.42 -0.60 10.51
CA LEU A 261 -15.78 -0.59 11.06
C LEU A 261 -15.97 -1.65 12.15
N TYR A 262 -15.47 -2.86 11.95
CA TYR A 262 -15.50 -3.93 12.94
C TYR A 262 -14.81 -3.53 14.25
N LEU A 263 -13.60 -2.94 14.15
CA LEU A 263 -12.86 -2.46 15.33
C LEU A 263 -13.57 -1.30 16.04
N LYS A 264 -14.26 -0.41 15.31
CA LYS A 264 -15.10 0.62 15.91
C LYS A 264 -16.27 -0.01 16.68
N ARG A 265 -16.98 -0.97 16.08
CA ARG A 265 -18.10 -1.67 16.71
C ARG A 265 -17.70 -2.38 18.01
N LEU A 266 -16.54 -3.04 18.02
CA LEU A 266 -15.99 -3.65 19.23
C LEU A 266 -15.70 -2.63 20.35
N LYS A 267 -15.20 -1.43 20.00
CA LYS A 267 -14.99 -0.35 20.97
C LYS A 267 -16.30 0.15 21.56
N PHE A 268 -17.33 0.35 20.74
CA PHE A 268 -18.66 0.76 21.22
C PHE A 268 -19.26 -0.31 22.14
N LYS A 269 -19.21 -1.59 21.75
CA LYS A 269 -19.68 -2.69 22.61
C LYS A 269 -18.97 -2.72 23.97
N LYS A 270 -17.66 -2.47 24.00
CA LYS A 270 -16.90 -2.40 25.27
C LYS A 270 -17.31 -1.21 26.15
N ILE A 271 -17.66 -0.07 25.55
CA ILE A 271 -18.15 1.11 26.28
C ILE A 271 -19.53 0.81 26.87
N ASP A 272 -20.41 0.18 26.10
CA ASP A 272 -21.74 -0.24 26.56
C ASP A 272 -21.65 -1.27 27.70
N ASP A 273 -20.74 -2.24 27.61
CA ASP A 273 -20.46 -3.21 28.67
C ASP A 273 -19.99 -2.51 29.98
N ILE A 274 -19.12 -1.50 29.87
CA ILE A 274 -18.65 -0.70 31.03
C ILE A 274 -19.78 0.13 31.61
N ALA A 275 -20.61 0.76 30.77
CA ALA A 275 -21.76 1.54 31.22
C ALA A 275 -22.78 0.66 31.95
N GLY A 276 -23.08 -0.53 31.42
CA GLY A 276 -23.93 -1.54 32.06
C GLY A 276 -23.37 -2.01 33.41
N THR A 277 -22.06 -2.23 33.49
CA THR A 277 -21.39 -2.62 34.74
C THR A 277 -21.45 -1.50 35.79
N ARG A 278 -21.24 -0.23 35.40
CA ARG A 278 -21.40 0.91 36.33
C ARG A 278 -22.83 1.09 36.80
N ALA A 279 -23.81 0.92 35.91
CA ALA A 279 -25.22 0.99 36.26
C ALA A 279 -25.61 -0.09 37.28
N TYR A 280 -25.08 -1.30 37.12
CA TYR A 280 -25.24 -2.40 38.08
C TYR A 280 -24.62 -2.08 39.44
N LEU A 281 -23.37 -1.62 39.49
CA LEU A 281 -22.70 -1.23 40.74
C LEU A 281 -23.45 -0.11 41.48
N ARG A 282 -24.04 0.84 40.75
CA ARG A 282 -24.87 1.91 41.33
C ARG A 282 -26.17 1.36 41.94
N LYS A 283 -26.80 0.37 41.31
CA LYS A 283 -28.00 -0.30 41.84
C LYS A 283 -27.67 -1.09 43.12
N ILE A 284 -26.55 -1.80 43.17
CA ILE A 284 -26.08 -2.48 44.40
C ILE A 284 -25.83 -1.47 45.51
N LYS A 285 -25.12 -0.37 45.22
CA LYS A 285 -24.78 0.64 46.23
C LYS A 285 -26.02 1.30 46.86
N ASN A 286 -27.11 1.37 46.11
CA ASN A 286 -28.35 2.01 46.54
C ASN A 286 -29.39 1.02 47.10
N ALA A 287 -29.11 -0.29 47.09
CA ALA A 287 -30.02 -1.30 47.60
C ALA A 287 -30.10 -1.23 49.13
N LYS A 288 -31.31 -1.31 49.68
CA LYS A 288 -31.56 -1.13 51.12
C LYS A 288 -31.65 -2.45 51.88
N SER A 289 -31.73 -3.58 51.18
CA SER A 289 -31.84 -4.90 51.80
C SER A 289 -30.96 -5.96 51.13
N LEU A 290 -30.58 -6.97 51.92
CA LEU A 290 -29.79 -8.11 51.45
C LEU A 290 -30.54 -8.94 50.38
N ALA A 291 -31.87 -8.99 50.47
CA ALA A 291 -32.73 -9.66 49.50
C ALA A 291 -32.70 -8.97 48.13
N GLU A 292 -32.74 -7.64 48.13
CA GLU A 292 -32.68 -6.81 46.92
C GLU A 292 -31.33 -6.95 46.21
N ILE A 293 -30.23 -7.07 46.98
CA ILE A 293 -28.89 -7.37 46.43
C ILE A 293 -28.85 -8.76 45.78
N LYS A 294 -29.39 -9.80 46.43
CA LYS A 294 -29.43 -11.17 45.86
C LYS A 294 -30.24 -11.23 44.57
N GLN A 295 -31.36 -10.51 44.50
CA GLN A 295 -32.19 -10.46 43.30
C GLN A 295 -31.51 -9.68 42.15
N LEU A 296 -30.78 -8.59 42.47
CA LEU A 296 -29.98 -7.87 41.49
C LEU A 296 -28.81 -8.74 40.97
N GLN A 297 -28.20 -9.56 41.83
CA GLN A 297 -27.15 -10.51 41.44
C GLN A 297 -27.67 -11.60 40.49
N SER A 298 -28.82 -12.22 40.76
CA SER A 298 -29.38 -13.25 39.87
C SER A 298 -29.74 -12.65 38.50
N ASN A 299 -30.43 -11.50 38.48
CA ASN A 299 -30.83 -10.80 37.26
C ASN A 299 -29.62 -10.35 36.42
N TRP A 300 -28.50 -10.00 37.07
CA TRP A 300 -27.29 -9.61 36.37
C TRP A 300 -26.49 -10.82 35.87
N ALA A 301 -26.48 -11.94 36.60
CA ALA A 301 -25.89 -13.20 36.15
C ALA A 301 -26.60 -13.74 34.90
N GLU A 302 -27.93 -13.59 34.83
CA GLU A 302 -28.76 -13.99 33.69
C GLU A 302 -28.57 -13.06 32.47
N LYS A 303 -28.37 -11.75 32.71
CA LYS A 303 -28.15 -10.74 31.65
C LYS A 303 -26.68 -10.50 31.28
N ARG A 304 -25.75 -11.31 31.76
CA ARG A 304 -24.31 -11.11 31.51
C ARG A 304 -24.04 -11.14 29.99
N PRO A 305 -23.33 -10.14 29.44
CA PRO A 305 -22.89 -10.20 28.05
C PRO A 305 -21.94 -11.38 27.86
N SER A 306 -22.19 -12.19 26.83
CA SER A 306 -21.46 -13.42 26.46
C SER A 306 -19.93 -13.26 26.27
N SER A 307 -19.40 -12.03 26.26
CA SER A 307 -17.97 -11.73 26.19
C SER A 307 -17.19 -12.10 27.47
N GLN A 308 -17.80 -12.05 28.65
CA GLN A 308 -17.15 -12.44 29.92
C GLN A 308 -17.30 -13.93 30.24
N GLN A 309 -18.36 -14.59 29.77
CA GLN A 309 -18.53 -16.04 29.93
C GLN A 309 -17.43 -16.81 29.19
N LYS A 310 -17.04 -16.40 27.97
CA LYS A 310 -15.92 -17.03 27.24
C LYS A 310 -14.56 -16.84 27.92
N SER A 311 -14.27 -15.64 28.42
CA SER A 311 -12.99 -15.35 29.10
C SER A 311 -12.80 -16.10 30.42
N ASN A 312 -13.89 -16.45 31.11
CA ASN A 312 -13.80 -17.25 32.34
C ASN A 312 -13.82 -18.75 32.04
N TYR A 313 -14.46 -19.20 30.96
CA TYR A 313 -14.37 -20.58 30.49
C TYR A 313 -12.94 -20.95 30.03
N GLU A 314 -12.28 -20.06 29.28
CA GLU A 314 -10.89 -20.26 28.85
C GLU A 314 -9.92 -20.24 30.05
N LYS A 315 -10.18 -19.44 31.09
CA LYS A 315 -9.37 -19.40 32.32
C LYS A 315 -9.65 -20.52 33.33
N SER A 316 -10.73 -21.27 33.15
CA SER A 316 -11.03 -22.44 33.98
C SER A 316 -10.56 -23.75 33.34
N GLN A 317 -9.98 -23.68 32.14
CA GLN A 317 -9.39 -24.82 31.43
C GLN A 317 -7.85 -24.78 31.35
N ASP A 318 -7.24 -23.71 31.89
CA ASP A 318 -5.81 -23.62 32.22
C ASP A 318 -5.63 -23.81 33.74
#